data_AF-A0A7G9FVB9-F1
#
_entry.id   AF-A0A7G9FVB9-F1
#
_cell.length_a   1.000
_cell.length_b   1.000
_cell.length_c   1.000
_cell.angle_alpha   90.00
_cell.angle_beta   90.00
_cell.angle_gamma   90.00
#
_symmetry.space_group_name_H-M   'P 1'
#
loop_
_entity.id
_entity.type
_entity.pdbx_description
1 polymer ?
#
loop_
_entity_poly.entity_id
_entity_poly.type
_entity_poly.pdbx_seq_one_letter_code
_entity_poly.pdbx_strand_id
1 'polypeptide(L)'
;MNELNYVPISENDRDALREALKKEIVKCATGRSVLEKKEYHIELKDEKFKTLVSDGELDLAAEIAIEMLEEIKNINKTMRKPEFEELAAKVRSEESTIKKTVLMHGMFSERMKDLIGLAAECMRVGGAYYTFLSGPFITSAIFSAYAVIVDQGENEDLYITCAFFLIRAILKMHSIPD
;
A
#
# COMPACT_ATOMS: atom_id res chain seq x y z
N MET A 1 -4.95 0.19 30.48
CA MET A 1 -4.89 0.40 29.02
C MET A 1 -3.58 1.11 28.77
N ASN A 2 -2.58 0.41 28.26
CA ASN A 2 -1.31 1.05 27.90
C ASN A 2 -1.57 1.90 26.64
N GLU A 3 -1.28 3.19 26.72
CA GLU A 3 -1.13 4.03 25.54
C GLU A 3 0.00 3.41 24.71
N LEU A 4 -0.35 2.86 23.55
CA LEU A 4 0.61 2.37 22.56
C LEU A 4 1.41 3.58 22.06
N ASN A 5 2.54 3.86 22.69
CA ASN A 5 3.46 4.90 22.25
C ASN A 5 4.11 4.44 20.94
N TYR A 6 3.70 5.06 19.84
CA TYR A 6 4.34 4.89 18.54
C TYR A 6 5.82 5.23 18.61
N VAL A 7 6.62 4.28 18.16
CA VAL A 7 8.01 4.49 17.83
C VAL A 7 8.10 4.43 16.30
N PRO A 8 8.52 5.52 15.63
CA PRO A 8 8.85 5.46 14.22
C PRO A 8 9.92 4.39 14.00
N ILE A 9 9.88 3.72 12.85
CA ILE A 9 10.98 2.86 12.44
C ILE A 9 12.29 3.67 12.41
N SER A 10 13.40 3.08 12.84
CA SER A 10 14.70 3.77 12.76
C SER A 10 15.14 3.92 11.31
N GLU A 11 15.99 4.90 11.00
CA GLU A 11 16.49 5.09 9.63
C GLU A 11 17.28 3.87 9.12
N ASN A 12 18.02 3.19 9.99
CA ASN A 12 18.73 1.96 9.60
C ASN A 12 17.76 0.83 9.25
N ASP A 13 16.69 0.66 10.04
CA ASP A 13 15.69 -0.37 9.80
C ASP A 13 14.84 -0.03 8.58
N ARG A 14 14.59 1.27 8.33
CA ARG A 14 13.94 1.78 7.12
C ARG A 14 14.75 1.41 5.88
N ASP A 15 16.05 1.66 5.87
CA ASP A 15 16.93 1.32 4.75
C ASP A 15 17.01 -0.19 4.54
N ALA A 16 17.14 -0.96 5.62
CA ALA A 16 17.14 -2.42 5.55
C ALA A 16 15.82 -2.97 4.98
N LEU A 17 14.69 -2.44 5.44
CA LEU A 17 13.37 -2.82 4.93
C LEU A 17 13.23 -2.46 3.45
N ARG A 18 13.63 -1.25 3.05
CA ARG A 18 13.56 -0.80 1.66
C ARG A 18 14.34 -1.73 0.73
N GLU A 19 15.56 -2.09 1.09
CA GLU A 19 16.37 -3.04 0.33
C GLU A 19 15.75 -4.44 0.32
N ALA A 20 15.16 -4.89 1.43
CA ALA A 20 14.44 -6.16 1.48
C ALA A 20 13.21 -6.17 0.55
N LEU A 21 12.40 -5.10 0.55
CA LEU A 21 11.24 -4.94 -0.34
C LEU A 21 11.65 -5.05 -1.81
N LYS A 22 12.66 -4.27 -2.21
CA LYS A 22 13.20 -4.29 -3.58
C LYS A 22 13.70 -5.67 -3.96
N LYS A 23 14.48 -6.31 -3.10
CA LYS A 23 15.05 -7.63 -3.35
C LYS A 23 13.97 -8.67 -3.60
N GLU A 24 12.87 -8.66 -2.86
CA GLU A 24 11.75 -9.57 -3.12
C GLU A 24 11.07 -9.30 -4.45
N ILE A 25 10.88 -8.04 -4.85
CA ILE A 25 10.31 -7.71 -6.18
C ILE A 25 11.27 -8.12 -7.31
N VAL A 26 12.57 -7.93 -7.13
CA VAL A 26 13.57 -8.32 -8.14
C VAL A 26 13.57 -9.82 -8.42
N LYS A 27 13.24 -10.67 -7.43
CA LYS A 27 13.07 -12.12 -7.67
C LYS A 27 11.92 -12.44 -8.62
N CYS A 28 10.95 -11.53 -8.78
CA CYS A 28 9.83 -11.67 -9.70
C CYS A 28 10.14 -11.21 -11.13
N ALA A 29 11.39 -10.80 -11.42
CA ALA A 29 11.77 -10.33 -12.75
C ALA A 29 11.61 -11.44 -13.81
N THR A 30 11.00 -11.12 -14.95
CA THR A 30 10.81 -12.09 -16.05
C THR A 30 12.02 -12.19 -16.97
N GLY A 31 13.01 -11.31 -16.79
CA GLY A 31 14.14 -11.12 -17.70
C GLY A 31 13.81 -10.27 -18.92
N ARG A 32 12.55 -9.85 -19.11
CA ARG A 32 12.15 -8.93 -20.18
C ARG A 32 12.31 -7.48 -19.75
N SER A 33 12.65 -6.62 -20.70
CA SER A 33 12.71 -5.17 -20.51
C SER A 33 12.12 -4.44 -21.71
N VAL A 34 11.58 -3.25 -21.46
CA VAL A 34 11.12 -2.31 -22.46
C VAL A 34 11.72 -0.96 -22.11
N LEU A 35 12.59 -0.43 -22.98
CA LEU A 35 13.43 0.73 -22.68
C LEU A 35 14.26 0.48 -21.39
N GLU A 36 14.22 1.42 -20.46
CA GLU A 36 14.87 1.35 -19.13
C GLU A 36 14.03 0.64 -18.05
N LYS A 37 12.89 0.04 -18.44
CA LYS A 37 11.95 -0.61 -17.51
C LYS A 37 12.06 -2.12 -17.60
N LYS A 38 12.05 -2.77 -16.44
CA LYS A 38 12.08 -4.22 -16.30
C LYS A 38 10.65 -4.71 -16.06
N GLU A 39 10.33 -5.86 -16.65
CA GLU A 39 9.05 -6.53 -16.42
C GLU A 39 9.15 -7.44 -15.20
N TYR A 40 8.17 -7.33 -14.31
CA TYR A 40 8.02 -8.17 -13.14
C TYR A 40 6.68 -8.89 -13.18
N HIS A 41 6.69 -10.18 -12.87
CA HIS A 41 5.50 -11.00 -12.73
C HIS A 41 5.23 -11.25 -11.24
N ILE A 42 4.29 -10.50 -10.69
CA ILE A 42 4.05 -10.40 -9.25
C ILE A 42 2.74 -11.07 -8.89
N GLU A 43 2.71 -11.73 -7.74
CA GLU A 43 1.51 -12.29 -7.13
C GLU A 43 1.08 -11.43 -5.93
N LEU A 44 -0.20 -11.08 -5.89
CA LEU A 44 -0.83 -10.36 -4.79
C LEU A 44 -2.17 -11.01 -4.46
N LYS A 45 -2.22 -11.69 -3.30
CA LYS A 45 -3.31 -12.62 -2.94
C LYS A 45 -3.45 -13.67 -4.05
N ASP A 46 -4.66 -13.91 -4.54
CA ASP A 46 -4.93 -14.92 -5.58
C ASP A 46 -4.78 -14.38 -7.01
N GLU A 47 -4.26 -13.16 -7.18
CA GLU A 47 -4.13 -12.51 -8.48
C GLU A 47 -2.66 -12.33 -8.88
N LYS A 48 -2.36 -12.73 -10.11
CA LYS A 48 -1.07 -12.51 -10.76
C LYS A 48 -1.16 -11.37 -11.77
N PHE A 49 -0.11 -10.58 -11.86
CA PHE A 49 -0.05 -9.46 -12.78
C PHE A 49 1.37 -9.17 -13.23
N LYS A 50 1.49 -8.52 -14.38
CA LYS A 50 2.74 -7.97 -14.90
C LYS A 50 2.78 -6.47 -14.72
N THR A 51 3.94 -5.96 -14.32
CA THR A 51 4.19 -4.52 -14.25
C THR A 51 5.55 -4.19 -14.87
N LEU A 52 5.67 -2.99 -15.42
CA LEU A 52 6.91 -2.47 -16.02
C LEU A 52 7.36 -1.26 -15.22
N VAL A 53 8.49 -1.38 -14.53
CA VAL A 53 9.07 -0.28 -13.73
C VAL A 53 10.57 -0.18 -13.93
N SER A 54 11.11 1.04 -13.89
CA SER A 54 12.55 1.27 -13.79
C SER A 54 13.06 0.98 -12.37
N ASP A 55 14.37 0.92 -12.20
CA ASP A 55 14.97 0.73 -10.87
C ASP A 55 14.63 1.92 -9.94
N GLY A 56 14.63 3.16 -10.45
CA GLY A 56 14.24 4.34 -9.68
C GLY A 56 12.74 4.37 -9.33
N GLU A 57 11.87 3.86 -10.20
CA GLU A 57 10.44 3.71 -9.90
C GLU A 57 10.20 2.64 -8.83
N LEU A 58 10.96 1.53 -8.87
CA LEU A 58 10.90 0.50 -7.83
C LEU A 58 11.40 1.02 -6.47
N ASP A 59 12.49 1.79 -6.46
CA ASP A 59 13.02 2.44 -5.26
C ASP A 59 11.99 3.39 -4.65
N LEU A 60 11.36 4.23 -5.48
CA LEU A 60 10.31 5.15 -5.03
C LEU A 60 9.07 4.41 -4.52
N ALA A 61 8.64 3.35 -5.20
CA ALA A 61 7.51 2.54 -4.74
C ALA A 61 7.78 1.86 -3.40
N ALA A 62 9.01 1.41 -3.15
CA ALA A 62 9.41 0.85 -1.86
C ALA A 62 9.37 1.91 -0.74
N GLU A 63 9.87 3.12 -1.01
CA GLU A 63 9.80 4.23 -0.06
C GLU A 63 8.35 4.61 0.27
N ILE A 64 7.51 4.75 -0.75
CA ILE A 64 6.08 5.10 -0.56
C ILE A 64 5.37 4.01 0.26
N ALA A 65 5.67 2.73 0.04
CA ALA A 65 5.07 1.63 0.81
C ALA A 65 5.42 1.73 2.31
N ILE A 66 6.66 2.05 2.65
CA ILE A 66 7.12 2.23 4.04
C ILE A 66 6.45 3.46 4.65
N GLU A 67 6.41 4.58 3.92
CA GLU A 67 5.76 5.81 4.37
C GLU A 67 4.26 5.65 4.59
N MET A 68 3.56 4.91 3.71
CA MET A 68 2.16 4.56 3.91
C MET A 68 1.98 3.73 5.18
N LEU A 69 2.86 2.79 5.46
CA LEU A 69 2.79 1.94 6.64
C LEU A 69 3.02 2.74 7.95
N GLU A 70 3.98 3.65 7.94
CA GLU A 70 4.23 4.55 9.07
C GLU A 70 3.04 5.50 9.29
N GLU A 71 2.41 5.98 8.21
CA GLU A 71 1.21 6.80 8.32
C GLU A 71 -0.01 5.98 8.80
N ILE A 72 -0.14 4.70 8.44
CA ILE A 72 -1.14 3.78 9.02
C ILE A 72 -0.96 3.70 10.55
N LYS A 73 0.28 3.52 11.02
CA LYS A 73 0.57 3.52 12.48
C LYS A 73 0.22 4.85 13.12
N ASN A 74 0.41 5.96 12.42
CA ASN A 74 0.03 7.28 12.91
C ASN A 74 -1.50 7.45 13.01
N ILE A 75 -2.26 7.04 11.98
CA ILE A 75 -3.73 7.04 11.98
C ILE A 75 -4.26 6.14 13.10
N ASN A 76 -3.61 5.02 13.41
CA ASN A 76 -3.99 4.13 14.50
C ASN A 76 -3.93 4.79 15.90
N LYS A 77 -3.20 5.91 16.06
CA LYS A 77 -3.23 6.68 17.32
C LYS A 77 -4.50 7.49 17.47
N THR A 78 -5.00 8.03 16.37
CA THR A 78 -6.09 9.01 16.37
C THR A 78 -7.44 8.35 16.17
N MET A 79 -7.48 7.25 15.41
CA MET A 79 -8.65 6.39 15.24
C MET A 79 -8.45 5.10 16.03
N ARG A 80 -9.31 4.84 17.01
CA ARG A 80 -9.25 3.63 17.82
C ARG A 80 -9.94 2.47 17.12
N LYS A 81 -9.58 1.24 17.50
CA LYS A 81 -10.17 0.00 16.99
C LYS A 81 -11.71 0.02 16.84
N PRO A 82 -12.51 0.45 17.84
CA PRO A 82 -13.97 0.47 17.68
C PRO A 82 -14.47 1.40 16.57
N GLU A 83 -13.80 2.54 16.38
CA GLU A 83 -14.15 3.49 15.30
C GLU A 83 -13.83 2.90 13.93
N PHE A 84 -12.70 2.19 13.83
CA PHE A 84 -12.35 1.44 12.63
C PHE A 84 -13.34 0.29 12.36
N GLU A 85 -13.73 -0.47 13.37
CA GLU A 85 -14.72 -1.55 13.24
C GLU A 85 -16.09 -1.04 12.76
N GLU A 86 -16.52 0.13 13.26
CA GLU A 86 -17.74 0.80 12.81
C GLU A 86 -17.63 1.21 11.33
N LEU A 87 -16.50 1.83 10.94
CA LEU A 87 -16.23 2.17 9.55
C LEU A 87 -16.21 0.92 8.65
N ALA A 88 -15.54 -0.15 9.09
CA ALA A 88 -15.46 -1.40 8.37
C ALA A 88 -16.84 -2.05 8.21
N ALA A 89 -17.72 -1.96 9.21
CA ALA A 89 -19.09 -2.43 9.12
C ALA A 89 -19.88 -1.64 8.06
N LYS A 90 -19.76 -0.29 8.06
CA LYS A 90 -20.38 0.57 7.04
C LYS A 90 -19.91 0.23 5.63
N VAL A 91 -18.59 0.06 5.44
CA VAL A 91 -17.99 -0.33 4.16
C VAL A 91 -18.50 -1.70 3.68
N ARG A 92 -18.64 -2.68 4.58
CA ARG A 92 -19.17 -4.01 4.24
C ARG A 92 -20.66 -3.98 3.84
N SER A 93 -21.45 -3.12 4.48
CA SER A 93 -22.89 -2.98 4.20
C SER A 93 -23.21 -2.16 2.94
N GLU A 94 -22.25 -1.39 2.44
CA GLU A 94 -22.43 -0.60 1.22
C GLU A 94 -22.27 -1.51 -0.02
N GLU A 95 -23.04 -1.27 -1.08
CA GLU A 95 -22.93 -2.03 -2.33
C GLU A 95 -22.10 -1.28 -3.38
N SER A 96 -22.19 0.05 -3.40
CA SER A 96 -21.48 0.89 -4.36
C SER A 96 -19.98 0.96 -4.09
N THR A 97 -19.17 0.50 -5.03
CA THR A 97 -17.70 0.60 -4.99
C THR A 97 -17.23 2.05 -4.80
N ILE A 98 -17.89 3.01 -5.44
CA ILE A 98 -17.55 4.43 -5.31
C ILE A 98 -17.81 4.89 -3.87
N LYS A 99 -18.98 4.56 -3.29
CA LYS A 99 -19.29 4.94 -1.91
C LYS A 99 -18.37 4.25 -0.90
N LYS A 100 -18.04 2.97 -1.10
CA LYS A 100 -17.02 2.27 -0.29
C LYS A 100 -15.70 3.03 -0.30
N THR A 101 -15.25 3.42 -1.50
CA THR A 101 -14.00 4.16 -1.68
C THR A 101 -14.05 5.49 -0.94
N VAL A 102 -15.14 6.25 -1.04
CA VAL A 102 -15.33 7.51 -0.30
C VAL A 102 -15.32 7.28 1.23
N LEU A 103 -16.01 6.26 1.72
CA LEU A 103 -16.01 5.91 3.15
C LEU A 103 -14.60 5.59 3.65
N MET A 104 -13.86 4.75 2.93
CA MET A 104 -12.48 4.39 3.28
C MET A 104 -11.53 5.61 3.21
N HIS A 105 -11.68 6.48 2.21
CA HIS A 105 -10.92 7.73 2.11
C HIS A 105 -11.15 8.68 3.29
N GLY A 106 -12.33 8.62 3.92
CA GLY A 106 -12.65 9.45 5.08
C GLY A 106 -11.75 9.19 6.31
N MET A 107 -11.11 8.01 6.37
CA MET A 107 -10.13 7.68 7.41
C MET A 107 -8.74 8.27 7.14
N PHE A 108 -8.40 8.53 5.88
CA PHE A 108 -7.03 8.91 5.51
C PHE A 108 -6.71 10.34 5.91
N SER A 109 -5.55 10.53 6.53
CA SER A 109 -4.93 11.84 6.73
C SER A 109 -4.56 12.47 5.38
N GLU A 110 -4.31 13.78 5.37
CA GLU A 110 -3.81 14.45 4.16
C GLU A 110 -2.49 13.84 3.69
N ARG A 111 -1.58 13.49 4.60
CA ARG A 111 -0.32 12.82 4.27
C ARG A 111 -0.55 11.48 3.56
N MET A 112 -1.51 10.68 4.02
CA MET A 112 -1.86 9.43 3.32
C MET A 112 -2.40 9.69 1.91
N LYS A 113 -3.21 10.74 1.73
CA LYS A 113 -3.73 11.13 0.40
C LYS A 113 -2.59 11.58 -0.53
N ASP A 114 -1.63 12.35 -0.02
CA ASP A 114 -0.45 12.77 -0.76
C ASP A 114 0.40 11.56 -1.19
N LEU A 115 0.61 10.58 -0.29
CA LEU A 115 1.31 9.34 -0.60
C LEU A 115 0.58 8.51 -1.68
N ILE A 116 -0.75 8.46 -1.66
CA ILE A 116 -1.54 7.82 -2.73
C ILE A 116 -1.34 8.56 -4.07
N GLY A 117 -1.29 9.89 -4.05
CA GLY A 117 -0.98 10.71 -5.22
C GLY A 117 0.40 10.39 -5.79
N LEU A 118 1.43 10.35 -4.93
CA LEU A 118 2.80 9.98 -5.30
C LEU A 118 2.87 8.56 -5.87
N ALA A 119 2.12 7.61 -5.31
CA ALA A 119 2.03 6.24 -5.84
C ALA A 119 1.42 6.22 -7.25
N ALA A 120 0.35 6.98 -7.46
CA ALA A 120 -0.29 7.11 -8.77
C ALA A 120 0.64 7.72 -9.82
N GLU A 121 1.40 8.76 -9.45
CA GLU A 121 2.41 9.38 -10.31
C GLU A 121 3.57 8.43 -10.62
N CYS A 122 4.13 7.77 -9.60
CA CYS A 122 5.18 6.76 -9.73
C CYS A 122 4.79 5.68 -10.74
N MET A 123 3.54 5.20 -10.67
CA MET A 123 3.01 4.14 -11.53
C MET A 123 2.38 4.66 -12.84
N ARG A 124 2.41 5.98 -13.06
CA ARG A 124 1.91 6.66 -14.28
C ARG A 124 0.42 6.38 -14.52
N VAL A 125 -0.37 6.44 -13.46
CA VAL A 125 -1.82 6.22 -13.48
C VAL A 125 -2.53 7.51 -13.86
N GLY A 126 -3.19 7.54 -15.03
CA GLY A 126 -3.94 8.70 -15.51
C GLY A 126 -5.35 8.82 -14.92
N GLY A 127 -5.90 10.05 -14.88
CA GLY A 127 -7.08 10.42 -14.09
C GLY A 127 -8.31 9.50 -14.18
N ALA A 128 -8.74 9.08 -15.38
CA ALA A 128 -9.89 8.19 -15.51
C ALA A 128 -9.58 6.78 -14.97
N TYR A 129 -8.42 6.23 -15.32
CA TYR A 129 -7.98 4.92 -14.85
C TYR A 129 -7.78 4.91 -13.32
N TYR A 130 -7.22 5.98 -12.76
CA TYR A 130 -7.13 6.19 -11.33
C TYR A 130 -8.52 6.19 -10.67
N THR A 131 -9.44 7.01 -11.18
CA THR A 131 -10.77 7.21 -10.57
C THR A 131 -11.58 5.91 -10.51
N PHE A 132 -11.52 5.09 -11.56
CA PHE A 132 -12.38 3.92 -11.68
C PHE A 132 -11.75 2.61 -11.22
N LEU A 133 -10.41 2.49 -11.27
CA LEU A 133 -9.73 1.22 -11.01
C LEU A 133 -8.67 1.34 -9.94
N SER A 134 -7.60 2.10 -10.19
CA SER A 134 -6.41 2.08 -9.32
C SER A 134 -6.65 2.74 -7.97
N GLY A 135 -7.41 3.83 -7.92
CA GLY A 135 -7.79 4.55 -6.71
C GLY A 135 -8.61 3.69 -5.74
N PRO A 136 -9.77 3.13 -6.17
CA PRO A 136 -10.52 2.19 -5.35
C PRO A 136 -9.68 1.01 -4.85
N PHE A 137 -8.82 0.47 -5.71
CA PHE A 137 -7.95 -0.65 -5.37
C PHE A 137 -6.92 -0.28 -4.29
N ILE A 138 -6.12 0.79 -4.48
CA ILE A 138 -5.08 1.16 -3.51
C ILE A 138 -5.68 1.57 -2.17
N THR A 139 -6.83 2.26 -2.19
CA THR A 139 -7.59 2.60 -0.99
C THR A 139 -8.02 1.35 -0.23
N SER A 140 -8.51 0.31 -0.93
CA SER A 140 -8.86 -0.96 -0.31
C SER A 140 -7.64 -1.72 0.24
N ALA A 141 -6.50 -1.64 -0.44
CA ALA A 141 -5.25 -2.22 0.04
C ALA A 141 -4.78 -1.55 1.35
N ILE A 142 -4.73 -0.22 1.39
CA ILE A 142 -4.37 0.55 2.60
C ILE A 142 -5.35 0.24 3.74
N PHE A 143 -6.67 0.19 3.46
CA PHE A 143 -7.68 -0.21 4.44
C PHE A 143 -7.42 -1.61 5.02
N SER A 144 -7.02 -2.56 4.16
CA SER A 144 -6.69 -3.93 4.57
C SER A 144 -5.42 -3.99 5.43
N ALA A 145 -4.40 -3.22 5.08
CA ALA A 145 -3.18 -3.12 5.89
C ALA A 145 -3.47 -2.50 7.26
N TYR A 146 -4.29 -1.45 7.31
CA TYR A 146 -4.75 -0.86 8.57
C TYR A 146 -5.46 -1.90 9.46
N ALA A 147 -6.34 -2.74 8.89
CA ALA A 147 -7.06 -3.78 9.64
C ALA A 147 -6.12 -4.80 10.34
N VAL A 148 -4.92 -5.01 9.80
CA VAL A 148 -3.90 -5.87 10.42
C VAL A 148 -3.14 -5.10 11.50
N ILE A 149 -2.73 -3.87 11.22
CA ILE A 149 -1.90 -3.05 12.11
C ILE A 149 -2.69 -2.54 13.34
N VAL A 150 -3.98 -2.25 13.21
CA VAL A 150 -4.83 -1.81 14.34
C VAL A 150 -4.90 -2.87 15.45
N ASP A 151 -4.81 -4.15 15.08
CA ASP A 151 -4.88 -5.28 16.00
C ASP A 151 -3.51 -5.76 16.47
N GLN A 152 -2.48 -5.64 15.64
CA GLN A 152 -1.17 -6.27 15.89
C GLN A 152 0.01 -5.35 15.52
N GLY A 153 -0.12 -4.04 15.72
CA GLY A 153 0.88 -3.05 15.28
C GLY A 153 2.26 -3.16 15.92
N GLU A 154 2.41 -3.91 17.02
CA GLU A 154 3.71 -4.21 17.64
C GLU A 154 4.37 -5.48 17.08
N ASN A 155 3.65 -6.25 16.25
CA ASN A 155 4.18 -7.46 15.62
C ASN A 155 5.02 -7.10 14.38
N GLU A 156 6.34 -7.23 14.53
CA GLU A 156 7.33 -6.90 13.49
C GLU A 156 7.13 -7.72 12.19
N ASP A 157 6.79 -9.01 12.30
CA ASP A 157 6.56 -9.86 11.13
C ASP A 157 5.34 -9.38 10.33
N LEU A 158 4.29 -8.95 11.01
CA LEU A 158 3.11 -8.39 10.36
C LEU A 158 3.37 -7.01 9.77
N TYR A 159 4.18 -6.19 10.44
CA TYR A 159 4.63 -4.91 9.90
C TYR A 159 5.37 -5.11 8.57
N ILE A 160 6.35 -6.03 8.53
CA ILE A 160 7.09 -6.36 7.32
C ILE A 160 6.16 -6.93 6.24
N THR A 161 5.23 -7.81 6.62
CA THR A 161 4.23 -8.39 5.70
C THR A 161 3.34 -7.30 5.10
N CYS A 162 2.90 -6.32 5.89
CA CYS A 162 2.14 -5.17 5.39
C CYS A 162 2.96 -4.31 4.42
N ALA A 163 4.25 -4.09 4.68
CA ALA A 163 5.12 -3.37 3.76
C ALA A 163 5.25 -4.11 2.41
N PHE A 164 5.46 -5.43 2.43
CA PHE A 164 5.47 -6.26 1.21
C PHE A 164 4.14 -6.25 0.47
N PHE A 165 3.04 -6.26 1.21
CA PHE A 165 1.70 -6.15 0.63
C PHE A 165 1.48 -4.79 -0.05
N LEU A 166 1.89 -3.70 0.59
CA LEU A 166 1.72 -2.33 0.08
C LEU A 166 2.56 -2.06 -1.17
N ILE A 167 3.83 -2.46 -1.21
CA ILE A 167 4.65 -2.28 -2.43
C ILE A 167 4.04 -3.02 -3.62
N ARG A 168 3.53 -4.24 -3.41
CA ARG A 168 2.85 -5.01 -4.47
C ARG A 168 1.54 -4.34 -4.90
N ALA A 169 0.79 -3.75 -3.97
CA ALA A 169 -0.40 -2.99 -4.28
C ALA A 169 -0.06 -1.73 -5.12
N ILE A 170 0.98 -0.98 -4.74
CA ILE A 170 1.45 0.16 -5.54
C ILE A 170 1.80 -0.31 -6.96
N LEU A 171 2.64 -1.34 -7.09
CA LEU A 171 3.06 -1.88 -8.38
C LEU A 171 1.91 -2.41 -9.25
N LYS A 172 0.80 -2.81 -8.62
CA LYS A 172 -0.42 -3.25 -9.30
C LYS A 172 -1.26 -2.09 -9.85
N MET A 173 -1.11 -0.88 -9.31
CA MET A 173 -1.91 0.29 -9.68
C MET A 173 -1.90 0.56 -11.18
N HIS A 174 -0.85 0.18 -11.90
CA HIS A 174 -0.84 0.12 -13.35
C HIS A 174 -0.17 -1.18 -13.80
N SER A 175 -1.00 -2.18 -14.07
CA SER A 175 -0.55 -3.53 -14.39
C SER A 175 -1.38 -4.17 -15.49
N ILE A 176 -0.82 -5.22 -16.07
CA ILE A 176 -1.47 -6.08 -17.05
C ILE A 176 -1.84 -7.38 -16.32
N PRO A 177 -3.12 -7.78 -16.26
CA PRO A 177 -3.51 -9.09 -15.75
C PRO A 177 -2.77 -10.20 -16.51
N ASP A 178 -2.29 -11.21 -15.80
CA ASP A 178 -1.78 -12.44 -16.43
C ASP A 178 -2.94 -13.38 -16.82
#